data_AF-A0AAE0DZF6-F1
#
_entry.id   AF-A0AAE0DZF6-F1
#
_cell.length_a   1.000
_cell.length_b   1.000
_cell.length_c   1.000
_cell.angle_alpha   90.00
_cell.angle_beta   90.00
_cell.angle_gamma   90.00
#
_symmetry.space_group_name_H-M   'P 1'
#
loop_
_entity.id
_entity.type
_entity.pdbx_description
1 polymer ?
#
loop_
_entity_poly.entity_id
_entity_poly.type
_entity_poly.pdbx_seq_one_letter_code
_entity_poly.pdbx_strand_id
1 'polypeptide(L)'
;MAWETPVSKDLKPPVGGFKLLFVYLALAIESSFCILPRETLLVTAGYKTATQLFNRMHLCIFRAPMSFFDATPSGRILNRASTNQSAVDLNIPNQVGAFAFPMIHLLGIIVVMSQVAWQVFIVFIPMIALCLWYQVILVFFAALASDSTSAP
;
A
#
# COMPACT_ATOMS: atom_id res chain seq x y z
N MET A 1 15.04 12.80 -32.76
CA MET A 1 14.44 14.12 -32.45
C MET A 1 13.36 14.48 -33.49
N ALA A 2 12.31 13.66 -33.67
CA ALA A 2 11.41 13.85 -34.84
C ALA A 2 9.95 13.41 -34.62
N TRP A 3 9.36 13.62 -33.44
CA TRP A 3 7.92 13.45 -33.23
C TRP A 3 7.37 14.48 -32.25
N GLU A 4 7.60 15.77 -32.53
CA GLU A 4 6.70 16.80 -32.01
C GLU A 4 5.66 17.08 -33.08
N THR A 5 4.46 16.55 -32.90
CA THR A 5 3.31 16.88 -33.74
C THR A 5 3.06 18.39 -33.66
N PRO A 6 2.88 19.09 -34.79
CA PRO A 6 2.66 20.52 -34.77
C PRO A 6 1.44 20.86 -33.92
N VAL A 7 1.63 21.69 -32.88
CA VAL A 7 0.57 22.20 -32.02
C VAL A 7 -0.47 22.87 -32.90
N SER A 8 -1.61 22.21 -33.10
CA SER A 8 -2.74 22.72 -33.87
C SER A 8 -3.31 23.94 -33.13
N LYS A 9 -3.01 25.14 -33.64
CA LYS A 9 -3.41 26.42 -33.03
C LYS A 9 -4.91 26.71 -33.10
N ASP A 10 -5.68 25.87 -33.81
CA ASP A 10 -7.10 26.07 -34.11
C ASP A 10 -8.08 25.21 -33.29
N LEU A 11 -7.62 24.43 -32.31
CA LEU A 11 -8.53 23.75 -31.38
C LEU A 11 -8.77 24.61 -30.13
N LYS A 12 -9.99 25.17 -30.01
CA LYS A 12 -10.48 25.74 -28.75
C LYS A 12 -10.47 24.61 -27.70
N PRO A 13 -9.63 24.69 -26.65
CA PRO A 13 -9.50 23.61 -25.71
C PRO A 13 -10.83 23.43 -24.96
N PRO A 14 -11.35 22.19 -24.84
CA PRO A 14 -12.63 21.92 -24.17
C PRO A 14 -12.60 22.32 -22.68
N VAL A 15 -11.41 22.44 -22.10
CA VAL A 15 -11.17 22.87 -20.72
C VAL A 15 -10.14 24.00 -20.71
N GLY A 16 -10.43 25.09 -20.00
CA GLY A 16 -9.49 26.20 -19.88
C GLY A 16 -8.24 25.78 -19.09
N GLY A 17 -7.05 26.21 -19.53
CA GLY A 17 -5.78 25.88 -18.86
C GLY A 17 -5.75 26.21 -17.37
N PHE A 18 -6.44 27.28 -16.96
CA PHE A 18 -6.63 27.63 -15.55
C PHE A 18 -7.37 26.56 -14.74
N LYS A 19 -8.36 25.85 -15.32
CA LYS A 19 -9.05 24.75 -14.64
C LYS A 19 -8.10 23.56 -14.43
N LEU A 20 -7.29 23.21 -15.43
CA LEU A 20 -6.30 22.15 -15.31
C LEU A 20 -5.25 22.46 -14.23
N LEU A 21 -4.76 23.70 -14.20
CA LEU A 21 -3.81 24.16 -13.17
C LEU A 21 -4.40 24.01 -11.76
N PHE A 22 -5.65 24.43 -11.58
CA PHE A 22 -6.31 24.37 -10.27
C PHE A 22 -6.55 22.94 -9.79
N VAL A 23 -6.94 22.04 -10.70
CA VAL A 23 -7.12 20.60 -10.39
C VAL A 23 -5.79 19.96 -10.01
N TYR A 24 -4.72 20.23 -10.74
CA TYR A 24 -3.39 19.72 -10.40
C TYR A 24 -2.88 20.24 -9.05
N LEU A 25 -3.11 21.53 -8.77
CA LEU A 25 -2.75 22.12 -7.49
C LEU A 25 -3.51 21.47 -6.33
N ALA A 26 -4.82 21.25 -6.49
CA ALA A 26 -5.65 20.60 -5.49
C ALA A 26 -5.18 19.16 -5.22
N LEU A 27 -4.88 18.38 -6.26
CA LEU A 27 -4.34 17.02 -6.14
C LEU A 27 -2.97 17.00 -5.43
N ALA A 28 -2.10 17.96 -5.72
CA ALA A 28 -0.80 18.09 -5.07
C ALA A 28 -0.92 18.43 -3.57
N ILE A 29 -1.87 19.29 -3.22
CA ILE A 29 -2.16 19.65 -1.81
C ILE A 29 -2.75 18.45 -1.07
N GLU A 30 -3.74 17.78 -1.66
CA GLU A 30 -4.40 16.61 -1.08
C GLU A 30 -3.41 15.46 -0.83
N SER A 31 -2.56 15.15 -1.82
CA SER A 31 -1.52 14.13 -1.66
C SER A 31 -0.51 14.50 -0.57
N SER A 32 -0.06 15.76 -0.53
CA SER A 32 0.84 16.23 0.53
C SER A 32 0.21 16.10 1.91
N PHE A 33 -1.07 16.46 2.04
CA PHE A 33 -1.81 16.36 3.30
C PHE A 33 -2.05 14.92 3.74
N CYS A 34 -2.16 13.95 2.82
CA CYS A 34 -2.23 12.53 3.17
C CYS A 34 -0.87 11.94 3.59
N ILE A 35 0.23 12.40 2.98
CA ILE A 35 1.57 11.87 3.26
C ILE A 35 2.08 12.33 4.62
N LEU A 36 1.90 13.61 4.99
CA LEU A 36 2.46 14.17 6.23
C LEU A 36 2.00 13.45 7.52
N PRO A 37 0.71 13.16 7.75
CA PRO A 37 0.24 12.42 8.93
C PRO A 37 0.78 10.99 8.97
N ARG A 38 0.88 10.34 7.81
CA ARG A 38 1.41 8.98 7.69
C ARG A 38 2.86 8.91 8.18
N GLU A 39 3.71 9.76 7.60
CA GLU A 39 5.14 9.78 7.93
C GLU A 39 5.37 10.16 9.40
N THR A 40 4.65 11.18 9.88
CA THR A 40 4.78 11.63 11.28
C THR A 40 4.29 10.59 12.28
N LEU A 41 3.21 9.86 12.01
CA LEU A 41 2.76 8.75 12.85
C LEU A 41 3.78 7.61 12.89
N LEU A 42 4.32 7.22 11.72
CA LEU A 42 5.32 6.17 11.62
C LEU A 42 6.58 6.52 12.40
N VAL A 43 7.10 7.74 12.22
CA VAL A 43 8.30 8.23 12.90
C VAL A 43 8.04 8.33 14.41
N THR A 44 6.89 8.85 14.84
CA THR A 44 6.56 8.97 16.27
C THR A 44 6.43 7.60 16.94
N ALA A 45 5.77 6.65 16.28
CA ALA A 45 5.62 5.28 16.78
C ALA A 45 6.96 4.54 16.84
N GLY A 46 7.80 4.69 15.81
CA GLY A 46 9.14 4.14 15.79
C GLY A 46 10.02 4.72 16.90
N TYR A 47 10.07 6.04 17.01
CA TYR A 47 10.83 6.75 18.04
C TYR A 47 10.43 6.36 19.47
N LYS A 48 9.11 6.29 19.72
CA LYS A 48 8.58 5.90 21.04
C LYS A 48 8.94 4.46 21.39
N THR A 49 8.83 3.55 20.43
CA THR A 49 9.19 2.13 20.60
C THR A 49 10.68 1.97 20.87
N ALA A 50 11.53 2.62 20.07
CA ALA A 50 12.98 2.59 20.21
C ALA A 50 13.42 3.08 21.60
N THR A 51 12.88 4.22 22.04
CA THR A 51 13.18 4.83 23.34
C THR A 51 12.76 3.93 24.51
N GLN A 52 11.59 3.30 24.41
CA GLN A 52 11.11 2.38 25.44
C GLN A 52 12.00 1.14 25.55
N LEU A 53 12.42 0.57 24.42
CA LEU A 53 13.29 -0.61 24.39
C LEU A 53 14.68 -0.29 24.93
N PHE A 54 15.26 0.85 24.55
CA PHE A 54 16.53 1.35 25.07
C PHE A 54 16.51 1.52 26.59
N ASN A 55 15.48 2.19 27.14
CA ASN A 55 15.36 2.40 28.58
C ASN A 55 15.23 1.08 29.36
N ARG A 56 14.48 0.10 28.83
CA ARG A 56 14.34 -1.21 29.46
C ARG A 56 15.66 -1.98 29.47
N MET A 57 16.37 -1.96 28.36
CA MET A 57 17.67 -2.61 28.22
C MET A 57 18.72 -1.97 29.14
N HIS A 58 18.74 -0.65 29.21
CA HIS A 58 19.59 0.11 30.13
C HIS A 58 19.27 -0.24 31.60
N LEU A 59 18.00 -0.25 32.00
CA LEU A 59 17.66 -0.61 33.38
C LEU A 59 18.03 -2.07 33.72
N CYS A 60 17.90 -3.00 32.78
CA CYS A 60 18.31 -4.39 32.98
C CYS A 60 19.83 -4.55 33.13
N ILE A 61 20.65 -3.78 32.39
CA ILE A 61 22.12 -3.87 32.50
C ILE A 61 22.59 -3.36 33.86
N PHE A 62 22.02 -2.27 34.36
CA PHE A 62 22.42 -1.68 35.66
C PHE A 62 21.90 -2.46 36.87
N ARG A 63 20.83 -3.26 36.72
CA ARG A 63 20.32 -4.14 37.78
C ARG A 63 20.93 -5.54 37.81
N ALA A 64 21.80 -5.88 36.85
CA ALA A 64 22.43 -7.18 36.84
C ALA A 64 23.45 -7.30 38.00
N PRO A 65 23.44 -8.42 38.76
CA PRO A 65 24.38 -8.63 39.86
C PRO A 65 25.81 -8.77 39.33
N MET A 66 26.81 -8.37 40.13
CA MET A 66 28.21 -8.36 39.72
C MET A 66 28.72 -9.74 39.24
N SER A 67 28.17 -10.85 39.76
CA SER A 67 28.48 -12.21 39.31
C SER A 67 28.06 -12.53 37.87
N PHE A 68 27.07 -11.81 37.33
CA PHE A 68 26.61 -11.95 35.94
C PHE A 68 27.64 -11.39 34.95
N PHE A 69 28.40 -10.38 35.36
CA PHE A 69 29.49 -9.79 34.58
C PHE A 69 30.76 -10.67 34.57
N ASP A 70 30.93 -11.54 35.57
CA ASP A 70 32.06 -12.49 35.66
C ASP A 70 31.75 -13.85 34.99
N ALA A 71 30.50 -14.34 35.05
CA ALA A 71 30.13 -15.67 34.54
C ALA A 71 29.81 -15.71 33.03
N THR A 72 29.46 -14.56 32.44
CA THR A 72 29.18 -14.43 31.00
C THR A 72 29.95 -13.21 30.52
N PRO A 73 30.70 -13.25 29.40
CA PRO A 73 31.32 -12.05 28.89
C PRO A 73 30.20 -11.04 28.57
N SER A 74 30.04 -10.06 29.43
CA SER A 74 29.00 -9.02 29.39
C SER A 74 28.92 -8.33 28.03
N GLY A 75 30.05 -8.29 27.31
CA GLY A 75 30.14 -7.88 25.91
C GLY A 75 29.30 -8.70 24.92
N ARG A 76 29.12 -10.03 25.09
CA ARG A 76 28.25 -10.84 24.20
C ARG A 76 26.78 -10.51 24.38
N ILE A 77 26.36 -10.27 25.61
CA ILE A 77 24.97 -9.92 25.92
C ILE A 77 24.70 -8.51 25.41
N LEU A 78 25.59 -7.55 25.66
CA LEU A 78 25.48 -6.19 25.16
C LEU A 78 25.53 -6.13 23.63
N ASN A 79 26.39 -6.93 22.98
CA ASN A 79 26.45 -7.00 21.51
C ASN A 79 25.16 -7.58 20.92
N ARG A 80 24.61 -8.64 21.53
CA ARG A 80 23.33 -9.23 21.09
C ARG A 80 22.15 -8.29 21.34
N ALA A 81 22.16 -7.64 22.49
CA ALA A 81 21.20 -6.63 22.89
C ALA A 81 21.19 -5.44 21.91
N SER A 82 22.36 -4.87 21.62
CA SER A 82 22.54 -3.81 20.62
C SER A 82 22.15 -4.25 19.20
N THR A 83 22.54 -5.46 18.80
CA THR A 83 22.16 -6.01 17.48
C THR A 83 20.65 -6.23 17.38
N ASN A 84 20.01 -6.72 18.44
CA ASN A 84 18.55 -6.90 18.49
C ASN A 84 17.82 -5.57 18.48
N GLN A 85 18.31 -4.57 19.23
CA GLN A 85 17.79 -3.20 19.23
C GLN A 85 17.84 -2.61 17.82
N SER A 86 19.02 -2.70 17.17
CA SER A 86 19.21 -2.16 15.82
C SER A 86 18.36 -2.89 14.79
N ALA A 87 18.22 -4.22 14.91
CA ALA A 87 17.32 -4.99 14.07
C ALA A 87 15.85 -4.57 14.28
N VAL A 88 15.40 -4.34 15.51
CA VAL A 88 14.04 -3.89 15.81
C VAL A 88 13.81 -2.47 15.29
N ASP A 89 14.74 -1.55 15.53
CA ASP A 89 14.65 -0.15 15.13
C ASP A 89 14.66 0.04 13.61
N LEU A 90 15.31 -0.87 12.86
CA LEU A 90 15.31 -0.84 11.39
C LEU A 90 14.17 -1.66 10.78
N ASN A 91 13.88 -2.83 11.34
CA ASN A 91 12.92 -3.78 10.75
C ASN A 91 11.47 -3.40 11.05
N ILE A 92 11.17 -2.84 12.23
CA ILE A 92 9.79 -2.42 12.56
C ILE A 92 9.32 -1.29 11.62
N PRO A 93 10.04 -0.16 11.46
CA PRO A 93 9.61 0.89 10.54
C PRO A 93 9.55 0.40 9.10
N ASN A 94 10.47 -0.48 8.68
CA ASN A 94 10.50 -1.01 7.33
C ASN A 94 9.29 -1.91 7.05
N GLN A 95 8.93 -2.83 7.95
CA GLN A 95 7.76 -3.68 7.78
C GLN A 95 6.44 -2.92 7.89
N VAL A 96 6.32 -2.01 8.86
CA VAL A 96 5.14 -1.15 8.98
C VAL A 96 5.02 -0.25 7.75
N GLY A 97 6.13 0.28 7.25
CA GLY A 97 6.20 1.03 6.00
C GLY A 97 5.74 0.20 4.81
N ALA A 98 6.29 -1.00 4.64
CA ALA A 98 5.97 -1.93 3.56
C ALA A 98 4.50 -2.40 3.57
N PHE A 99 3.85 -2.43 4.73
CA PHE A 99 2.41 -2.72 4.84
C PHE A 99 1.54 -1.47 4.67
N ALA A 100 1.91 -0.35 5.29
CA ALA A 100 1.13 0.87 5.27
C ALA A 100 1.14 1.56 3.90
N PHE A 101 2.25 1.47 3.13
CA PHE A 101 2.35 2.07 1.79
C PHE A 101 1.29 1.52 0.83
N PRO A 102 1.22 0.19 0.59
CA PRO A 102 0.22 -0.37 -0.31
C PRO A 102 -1.19 -0.20 0.23
N MET A 103 -1.43 -0.28 1.55
CA MET A 103 -2.77 -0.10 2.11
C MET A 103 -3.32 1.32 1.85
N ILE A 104 -2.52 2.36 2.10
CA ILE A 104 -2.92 3.75 1.84
C ILE A 104 -3.08 4.00 0.35
N HIS A 105 -2.16 3.46 -0.46
CA HIS A 105 -2.24 3.57 -1.92
C HIS A 105 -3.51 2.91 -2.47
N LEU A 106 -3.86 1.73 -1.96
CA LEU A 106 -5.04 0.98 -2.37
C LEU A 106 -6.33 1.71 -1.97
N LEU A 107 -6.40 2.28 -0.77
CA LEU A 107 -7.51 3.15 -0.36
C LEU A 107 -7.62 4.40 -1.25
N GLY A 108 -6.50 5.05 -1.58
CA GLY A 108 -6.47 6.20 -2.47
C GLY A 108 -7.00 5.87 -3.87
N ILE A 109 -6.57 4.74 -4.44
CA ILE A 109 -7.08 4.27 -5.73
C ILE A 109 -8.58 4.00 -5.66
N ILE A 110 -9.07 3.33 -4.60
CA ILE A 110 -10.50 3.03 -4.45
C ILE A 110 -11.33 4.32 -4.41
N VAL A 111 -10.89 5.33 -3.64
CA VAL A 111 -11.61 6.61 -3.53
C VAL A 111 -11.63 7.34 -4.87
N VAL A 112 -10.48 7.45 -5.54
CA VAL A 112 -10.38 8.12 -6.86
C VAL A 112 -11.21 7.39 -7.91
N MET A 113 -11.11 6.07 -7.98
CA MET A 113 -11.90 5.27 -8.91
C MET A 113 -13.40 5.36 -8.60
N SER A 114 -13.80 5.41 -7.33
CA SER A 114 -15.21 5.61 -6.96
C SER A 114 -15.76 6.95 -7.43
N GLN A 115 -14.95 8.02 -7.44
CA GLN A 115 -15.38 9.35 -7.88
C GLN A 115 -15.35 9.51 -9.40
N VAL A 116 -14.29 9.03 -10.05
CA VAL A 116 -14.06 9.22 -11.49
C VAL A 116 -14.85 8.21 -12.32
N ALA A 117 -14.98 6.97 -11.83
CA ALA A 117 -15.49 5.83 -12.59
C ALA A 117 -16.87 5.37 -12.11
N TRP A 118 -17.71 6.25 -11.56
CA TRP A 118 -19.12 5.92 -11.25
C TRP A 118 -19.87 5.40 -12.49
N GLN A 119 -19.56 5.92 -13.69
CA GLN A 119 -20.13 5.40 -14.93
C GLN A 119 -19.59 4.01 -15.31
N VAL A 120 -18.39 3.62 -14.85
CA VAL A 120 -17.82 2.30 -15.14
C VAL A 120 -18.59 1.20 -14.42
N PHE A 121 -19.14 1.46 -13.22
CA PHE A 121 -20.04 0.52 -12.53
C PHE A 121 -21.30 0.19 -13.35
N ILE A 122 -21.87 1.18 -14.05
CA ILE A 122 -23.02 0.99 -14.93
C ILE A 122 -22.68 0.07 -16.11
N VAL A 123 -21.46 0.13 -16.63
CA VAL A 123 -20.99 -0.74 -17.72
C VAL A 123 -20.55 -2.13 -17.21
N PHE A 124 -20.06 -2.21 -15.97
CA PHE A 124 -19.63 -3.46 -15.35
C PHE A 124 -20.79 -4.41 -15.08
N ILE A 125 -21.95 -3.89 -14.66
CA ILE A 125 -23.16 -4.68 -14.39
C ILE A 125 -23.61 -5.52 -15.60
N PRO A 126 -23.84 -4.95 -16.80
CA PRO A 126 -24.22 -5.73 -17.97
C PRO A 126 -23.09 -6.65 -18.46
N MET A 127 -21.82 -6.28 -18.26
CA MET A 127 -20.69 -7.16 -18.59
C MET A 127 -20.66 -8.42 -17.71
N ILE A 128 -20.86 -8.27 -16.40
CA ILE A 128 -20.96 -9.42 -15.48
C ILE A 128 -22.19 -10.27 -15.82
N ALA A 129 -23.33 -9.64 -16.09
CA ALA A 129 -24.55 -10.36 -16.47
C ALA A 129 -24.34 -11.19 -17.75
N LEU A 130 -23.70 -10.60 -18.79
CA LEU A 130 -23.35 -11.31 -20.01
C LEU A 130 -22.39 -12.47 -19.73
N CYS A 131 -21.33 -12.25 -18.94
CA CYS A 131 -20.39 -13.30 -18.57
C CYS A 131 -21.06 -14.49 -17.86
N LEU A 132 -21.97 -14.22 -16.92
CA LEU A 132 -22.75 -15.26 -16.24
C LEU A 132 -23.68 -16.00 -17.22
N TRP A 133 -24.30 -15.27 -18.15
CA TRP A 133 -25.20 -15.87 -19.14
C TRP A 133 -24.44 -16.79 -20.11
N TYR A 134 -23.26 -16.37 -20.56
CA TYR A 134 -22.36 -17.20 -21.36
C TYR A 134 -21.89 -18.44 -20.60
N GLN A 135 -21.51 -18.32 -19.32
CA GLN A 135 -21.11 -19.48 -18.51
C GLN A 135 -22.25 -20.50 -18.36
N VAL A 136 -23.49 -20.05 -18.14
CA VAL A 136 -24.66 -20.94 -18.03
C VAL A 136 -24.95 -21.65 -19.36
N ILE A 137 -24.90 -20.93 -20.48
CA ILE A 137 -25.10 -21.52 -21.81
C ILE A 137 -24.02 -22.58 -22.12
N LEU A 138 -22.77 -22.29 -21.78
CA LEU A 138 -21.64 -23.19 -22.05
C LEU A 138 -21.74 -24.46 -21.20
N VAL A 139 -22.12 -24.34 -19.92
CA VAL A 139 -22.39 -25.49 -19.04
C VAL A 139 -23.58 -26.32 -19.53
N PHE A 140 -24.66 -25.67 -19.97
CA PHE A 140 -25.83 -26.36 -20.52
C PHE A 140 -25.49 -27.14 -21.80
N PHE A 141 -24.72 -26.54 -22.71
CA PHE A 141 -24.27 -27.19 -23.94
C PHE A 141 -23.34 -28.38 -23.64
N ALA A 142 -22.43 -28.25 -22.67
CA ALA A 142 -21.58 -29.34 -22.22
C ALA A 142 -22.39 -30.50 -21.61
N ALA A 143 -23.47 -30.22 -20.88
CA ALA A 143 -24.37 -31.24 -20.35
C ALA A 143 -25.13 -31.99 -21.46
N LEU A 144 -25.62 -31.27 -22.49
CA LEU A 144 -26.25 -31.90 -23.67
C LEU A 144 -25.27 -32.75 -24.48
N ALA A 145 -24.02 -32.33 -24.60
CA ALA A 145 -22.97 -33.10 -25.29
C ALA A 145 -22.60 -34.39 -24.52
N SER A 146 -22.71 -34.36 -23.19
CA SER A 146 -22.53 -35.56 -22.34
C SER A 146 -23.69 -36.55 -22.46
N ASP A 147 -24.90 -36.10 -22.80
CA ASP A 147 -26.10 -36.94 -22.92
C ASP A 147 -26.25 -37.56 -24.32
N SER A 148 -25.61 -36.99 -25.34
CA SER A 148 -25.57 -37.56 -26.70
C SER A 148 -24.52 -38.66 -26.89
N THR A 149 -23.54 -38.76 -25.98
CA THR A 149 -22.51 -39.83 -25.98
C THR A 149 -22.92 -41.07 -25.19
N SER A 150 -24.03 -41.02 -24.45
CA SER A 150 -24.63 -42.15 -23.71
C SER A 150 -25.81 -42.80 -24.43
N ALA A 151 -26.23 -42.28 -25.60
CA ALA A 151 -27.20 -42.94 -26.46
C ALA A 151 -26.53 -44.12 -27.23
N PRO A 152 -27.18 -45.29 -27.29
CA PRO A 152 -26.58 -46.56 -27.73
C PRO A 152 -26.22 -46.63 -29.22
#